data_AF-A0A356G3P6-F1
#
_entry.id   AF-A0A356G3P6-F1
#
_cell.length_a   1.000
_cell.length_b   1.000
_cell.length_c   1.000
_cell.angle_alpha   90.00
_cell.angle_beta   90.00
_cell.angle_gamma   90.00
#
_symmetry.space_group_name_H-M   'P 1'
#
loop_
_entity.id
_entity.type
_entity.pdbx_description
1 polymer ?
#
loop_
_entity_poly.entity_id
_entity_poly.type
_entity_poly.pdbx_seq_one_letter_code
_entity_poly.pdbx_strand_id
1 'polypeptide(L)'
;MVKTLVLVRHGAPEAAAASGADLDRRLTASGARALRTAYPRTFALLGDDAQVEVWSSPAVRALETADVVAAATGAEDIEVHQSLYAQDMAAFLAELEASDALVVAAVGHAPFVDNLATRLLGQCPSFGKGTAVAIDLPDGASGRGVLRWYVAGPEVASWEELASVERAVALAASDLSAHSEAFLAKPEDAEGLRQFRMGLRRVRSLLQFLAPWQTKKQNRRSEHVLKELQVASARLRALDILSECVDGLVESGELGENSLLPMACAKERALECASLITDMRKRHAAKGLGKLARDLAHLSWKSKVAERGLTSEDFRARFDEQFNEVDEDLFGLDLRDGDAVYVARRDAKEMHYVAERLGEVLGADRAQMSEYLDEIQMELGALSDARSNKQLAEECAKSPRFRGVRADLGVVARDQAEVVSAITSGLERREADARPVSGDAPEGEEG
;
A
#
# COMPACT_ATOMS: atom_id res chain seq x y z
N MET A 1 12.24 49.94 0.86
CA MET A 1 12.00 49.62 2.28
C MET A 1 10.82 48.66 2.39
N VAL A 2 11.11 47.47 2.94
CA VAL A 2 10.17 46.36 3.13
C VAL A 2 9.05 46.74 4.10
N LYS A 3 7.81 46.52 3.67
CA LYS A 3 6.60 46.77 4.47
C LYS A 3 6.07 45.52 5.14
N THR A 4 6.26 44.35 4.53
CA THR A 4 5.83 43.06 5.08
C THR A 4 6.96 42.05 4.94
N LEU A 5 7.32 41.40 6.05
CA LEU A 5 8.28 40.31 6.10
C LEU A 5 7.53 39.01 6.36
N VAL A 6 7.67 38.02 5.48
CA VAL A 6 7.18 36.65 5.68
C VAL A 6 8.36 35.78 6.09
N LEU A 7 8.41 35.38 7.36
CA LEU A 7 9.40 34.42 7.84
C LEU A 7 8.90 33.01 7.60
N VAL A 8 9.74 32.17 7.01
CA VAL A 8 9.41 30.77 6.70
C VAL A 8 10.50 29.87 7.28
N ARG A 9 10.10 28.89 8.10
CA ARG A 9 11.00 27.78 8.45
C ARG A 9 10.99 26.75 7.33
N HIS A 10 12.15 26.27 6.90
CA HIS A 10 12.22 25.20 5.89
C HIS A 10 11.33 23.99 6.21
N GLY A 11 10.89 23.28 5.16
CA GLY A 11 10.11 22.04 5.26
C GLY A 11 10.86 20.86 5.86
N ALA A 12 10.23 19.68 5.88
CA ALA A 12 10.79 18.47 6.47
C ALA A 12 12.01 17.94 5.70
N PRO A 13 13.23 18.00 6.27
CA PRO A 13 14.42 17.52 5.60
C PRO A 13 14.60 16.01 5.75
N GLU A 14 15.33 15.41 4.83
CA GLU A 14 15.86 14.05 4.94
C GLU A 14 16.68 13.88 6.22
N ALA A 15 16.75 12.65 6.74
CA ALA A 15 17.55 12.36 7.93
C ALA A 15 19.05 12.62 7.70
N ALA A 16 19.56 12.22 6.54
CA ALA A 16 20.93 12.46 6.10
C ALA A 16 20.97 12.63 4.57
N ALA A 17 21.89 13.48 4.09
CA ALA A 17 22.16 13.63 2.66
C ALA A 17 23.05 12.49 2.16
N ALA A 18 23.00 12.19 0.85
CA ALA A 18 23.90 11.23 0.22
C ALA A 18 25.39 11.62 0.35
N SER A 19 25.69 12.92 0.42
CA SER A 19 27.04 13.44 0.66
C SER A 19 27.48 13.37 2.14
N GLY A 20 26.54 13.16 3.06
CA GLY A 20 26.76 13.24 4.50
C GLY A 20 26.80 14.67 5.08
N ALA A 21 26.77 15.72 4.26
CA ALA A 21 26.78 17.11 4.73
C ALA A 21 25.37 17.60 5.12
N ASP A 22 25.24 18.36 6.21
CA ASP A 22 23.93 18.92 6.62
C ASP A 22 23.37 19.91 5.61
N LEU A 23 24.24 20.71 4.97
CA LEU A 23 23.86 21.70 3.97
C LEU A 23 23.13 21.06 2.78
N ASP A 24 23.50 19.83 2.44
CA ASP A 24 23.02 19.11 1.26
C ASP A 24 21.73 18.31 1.54
N ARG A 25 21.24 18.31 2.79
CA ARG A 25 19.99 17.62 3.13
C ARG A 25 18.84 18.26 2.36
N ARG A 26 18.22 17.47 1.50
CA ARG A 26 17.02 17.84 0.74
C ARG A 26 15.78 17.75 1.61
N LEU A 27 14.68 18.30 1.12
CA LEU A 27 13.35 17.96 1.61
C LEU A 27 13.05 16.49 1.33
N THR A 28 12.37 15.84 2.28
CA THR A 28 11.72 14.56 2.01
C THR A 28 10.68 14.73 0.91
N ALA A 29 10.43 13.66 0.13
CA ALA A 29 9.40 13.69 -0.93
C ALA A 29 8.01 14.05 -0.37
N SER A 30 7.67 13.53 0.82
CA SER A 30 6.44 13.86 1.56
C SER A 30 6.43 15.33 2.00
N GLY A 31 7.53 15.84 2.58
CA GLY A 31 7.68 17.23 3.00
C GLY A 31 7.49 18.21 1.83
N ALA A 32 8.17 17.97 0.71
CA ALA A 32 8.03 18.80 -0.49
C ALA A 32 6.60 18.75 -1.07
N ARG A 33 5.95 17.57 -1.04
CA ARG A 33 4.55 17.41 -1.47
C ARG A 33 3.60 18.20 -0.56
N ALA A 34 3.76 18.09 0.77
CA ALA A 34 2.96 18.82 1.74
C ALA A 34 3.07 20.34 1.58
N LEU A 35 4.28 20.85 1.36
CA LEU A 35 4.51 22.28 1.08
C LEU A 35 3.81 22.74 -0.20
N ARG A 36 4.02 22.03 -1.32
CA ARG A 36 3.42 22.40 -2.62
C ARG A 36 1.90 22.45 -2.60
N THR A 37 1.29 21.66 -1.72
CA THR A 37 -0.16 21.65 -1.56
C THR A 37 -0.66 22.77 -0.64
N ALA A 38 0.08 23.09 0.43
CA ALA A 38 -0.34 24.08 1.41
C ALA A 38 -0.04 25.53 1.00
N TYR A 39 1.16 25.79 0.45
CA TYR A 39 1.67 27.14 0.23
C TYR A 39 0.83 28.01 -0.72
N PRO A 40 0.20 27.50 -1.80
CA PRO A 40 -0.69 28.32 -2.61
C PRO A 40 -1.81 29.00 -1.78
N ARG A 41 -2.39 28.30 -0.79
CA ARG A 41 -3.42 28.88 0.09
C ARG A 41 -2.81 29.80 1.15
N THR A 42 -1.64 29.45 1.68
CA THR A 42 -0.92 30.28 2.67
C THR A 42 -0.52 31.63 2.10
N PHE A 43 0.12 31.65 0.93
CA PHE A 43 0.65 32.87 0.32
C PHE A 43 -0.44 33.72 -0.34
N ALA A 44 -1.59 33.15 -0.72
CA ALA A 44 -2.77 33.92 -1.12
C ALA A 44 -3.27 34.90 -0.04
N LEU A 45 -2.93 34.69 1.24
CA LEU A 45 -3.25 35.62 2.34
C LEU A 45 -2.52 36.99 2.23
N LEU A 46 -1.51 37.10 1.36
CA LEU A 46 -0.86 38.38 1.06
C LEU A 46 -1.71 39.28 0.15
N GLY A 47 -2.67 38.71 -0.57
CA GLY A 47 -3.46 39.37 -1.60
C GLY A 47 -2.91 39.14 -3.02
N ASP A 48 -3.79 39.24 -4.01
CA ASP A 48 -3.50 38.83 -5.40
C ASP A 48 -2.43 39.68 -6.10
N ASP A 49 -2.21 40.92 -5.65
CA ASP A 49 -1.26 41.88 -6.25
C ASP A 49 0.09 41.94 -5.53
N ALA A 50 0.35 41.06 -4.55
CA ALA A 50 1.57 41.10 -3.75
C ALA A 50 2.79 40.70 -4.59
N GLN A 51 3.67 41.66 -4.87
CA GLN A 51 4.98 41.40 -5.45
C GLN A 51 5.95 40.96 -4.35
N VAL A 52 6.28 39.67 -4.33
CA VAL A 52 7.09 39.04 -3.27
C VAL A 52 8.50 38.77 -3.79
N GLU A 53 9.50 39.30 -3.10
CA GLU A 53 10.90 38.91 -3.27
C GLU A 53 11.18 37.71 -2.37
N VAL A 54 11.73 36.63 -2.93
CA VAL A 54 11.95 35.37 -2.19
C VAL A 54 13.43 35.27 -1.81
N TRP A 55 13.69 35.18 -0.51
CA TRP A 55 15.02 35.01 0.04
C TRP A 55 15.17 33.62 0.64
N SER A 56 16.37 33.06 0.55
CA SER A 56 16.66 31.73 1.08
C SER A 56 18.03 31.62 1.70
N SER A 57 18.13 30.80 2.74
CA SER A 57 19.39 30.24 3.20
C SER A 57 20.01 29.35 2.11
N PRO A 58 21.35 29.30 1.96
CA PRO A 58 22.06 28.41 1.04
C PRO A 58 21.83 26.90 1.27
N ALA A 59 21.24 26.48 2.39
CA ALA A 59 20.96 25.06 2.64
C ALA A 59 19.93 24.50 1.63
N VAL A 60 20.17 23.32 1.08
CA VAL A 60 19.35 22.75 -0.01
C VAL A 60 17.86 22.63 0.38
N ARG A 61 17.54 22.15 1.58
CA ARG A 61 16.15 22.13 2.10
C ARG A 61 15.47 23.51 2.14
N ALA A 62 16.23 24.58 2.37
CA ALA A 62 15.71 25.95 2.40
C ALA A 62 15.51 26.46 0.98
N LEU A 63 16.46 26.23 0.07
CA LEU A 63 16.31 26.50 -1.36
C LEU A 63 15.09 25.78 -1.95
N GLU A 64 14.94 24.47 -1.71
CA GLU A 64 13.77 23.71 -2.19
C GLU A 64 12.46 24.18 -1.55
N THR A 65 12.48 24.72 -0.32
CA THR A 65 11.30 25.34 0.28
C THR A 65 11.00 26.69 -0.39
N ALA A 66 12.03 27.49 -0.68
CA ALA A 66 11.93 28.77 -1.38
C ALA A 66 11.42 28.59 -2.81
N ASP A 67 11.82 27.53 -3.52
CA ASP A 67 11.26 27.15 -4.83
C ASP A 67 9.74 26.97 -4.75
N VAL A 68 9.24 26.35 -3.68
CA VAL A 68 7.80 26.17 -3.48
C VAL A 68 7.11 27.49 -3.13
N VAL A 69 7.77 28.39 -2.38
CA VAL A 69 7.27 29.75 -2.12
C VAL A 69 7.18 30.52 -3.44
N ALA A 70 8.25 30.54 -4.23
CA ALA A 70 8.30 31.25 -5.51
C ALA A 70 7.22 30.76 -6.47
N ALA A 71 7.01 29.44 -6.57
CA ALA A 71 5.92 28.87 -7.37
C ALA A 71 4.53 29.27 -6.86
N ALA A 72 4.35 29.48 -5.55
CA ALA A 72 3.08 29.88 -4.95
C ALA A 72 2.79 31.40 -5.08
N THR A 73 3.83 32.23 -5.11
CA THR A 73 3.72 33.70 -5.22
C THR A 73 3.89 34.22 -6.65
N GLY A 74 4.42 33.40 -7.56
CA GLY A 74 4.79 33.81 -8.91
C GLY A 74 6.11 34.58 -8.99
N ALA A 75 6.96 34.51 -7.94
CA ALA A 75 8.28 35.13 -7.97
C ALA A 75 9.21 34.41 -8.98
N GLU A 76 10.00 35.19 -9.73
CA GLU A 76 10.87 34.65 -10.78
C GLU A 76 12.24 34.19 -10.25
N ASP A 77 12.74 34.87 -9.21
CA ASP A 77 14.09 34.66 -8.67
C ASP A 77 14.07 34.34 -7.17
N ILE A 78 15.11 33.62 -6.73
CA ILE A 78 15.39 33.36 -5.32
C ILE A 78 16.76 33.94 -4.99
N GLU A 79 16.79 34.88 -4.07
CA GLU A 79 18.03 35.46 -3.57
C GLU A 79 18.61 34.65 -2.42
N VAL A 80 19.89 34.31 -2.50
CA VAL A 80 20.56 33.54 -1.46
C VAL A 80 21.28 34.48 -0.49
N HIS A 81 20.83 34.48 0.75
CA HIS A 81 21.36 35.34 1.82
C HIS A 81 22.07 34.50 2.88
N GLN A 82 23.38 34.72 3.06
CA GLN A 82 24.21 33.97 4.01
C GLN A 82 23.81 34.24 5.47
N SER A 83 23.25 35.42 5.76
CA SER A 83 22.73 35.80 7.08
C SER A 83 21.71 34.80 7.62
N LEU A 84 20.87 34.22 6.75
CA LEU A 84 19.85 33.23 7.08
C LEU A 84 20.44 31.88 7.51
N TYR A 85 21.61 31.51 6.98
CA TYR A 85 22.32 30.28 7.37
C TYR A 85 23.24 30.50 8.57
N ALA A 86 23.99 31.60 8.56
CA ALA A 86 24.85 32.02 9.67
C ALA A 86 24.06 32.43 10.92
N GLN A 87 22.75 32.63 10.77
CA GLN A 87 21.83 33.10 11.81
C GLN A 87 22.23 34.49 12.35
N ASP A 88 22.74 35.34 11.47
CA ASP A 88 23.18 36.70 11.79
C ASP A 88 22.02 37.69 11.64
N MET A 89 21.40 38.02 12.78
CA MET A 89 20.26 38.93 12.83
C MET A 89 20.61 40.36 12.42
N ALA A 90 21.81 40.83 12.75
CA ALA A 90 22.21 42.20 12.42
C ALA A 90 22.44 42.35 10.92
N ALA A 91 23.13 41.38 10.31
CA ALA A 91 23.31 41.33 8.86
C ALA A 91 21.95 41.22 8.13
N PHE A 92 21.07 40.31 8.58
CA PHE A 92 19.75 40.14 7.98
C PHE A 92 18.89 41.40 8.02
N LEU A 93 18.87 42.12 9.16
CA LEU A 93 18.13 43.38 9.27
C LEU A 93 18.71 44.46 8.36
N ALA A 94 20.03 44.54 8.22
CA ALA A 94 20.68 45.47 7.30
C ALA A 94 20.36 45.15 5.83
N GLU A 95 20.37 43.87 5.45
CA GLU A 95 19.91 43.39 4.14
C GLU A 95 18.44 43.80 3.90
N LEU A 96 17.57 43.61 4.90
CA LEU A 96 16.15 43.97 4.82
C LEU A 96 15.90 45.48 4.68
N GLU A 97 16.70 46.31 5.35
CA GLU A 97 16.64 47.78 5.20
C GLU A 97 17.12 48.24 3.83
N ALA A 98 18.10 47.54 3.25
CA ALA A 98 18.65 47.84 1.93
C ALA A 98 17.73 47.42 0.77
N SER A 99 16.77 46.52 1.00
CA SER A 99 15.84 46.06 -0.04
C SER A 99 14.73 47.08 -0.35
N ASP A 100 14.47 47.24 -1.65
CA ASP A 100 13.38 48.07 -2.17
C ASP A 100 12.06 47.30 -2.33
N ALA A 101 12.05 45.98 -2.11
CA ALA A 101 10.84 45.19 -2.12
C ALA A 101 9.82 45.70 -1.10
N LEU A 102 8.54 45.55 -1.42
CA LEU A 102 7.45 45.81 -0.47
C LEU A 102 7.19 44.59 0.42
N VAL A 103 7.35 43.39 -0.13
CA VAL A 103 7.15 42.12 0.57
C VAL A 103 8.37 41.24 0.34
N VAL A 104 8.99 40.77 1.44
CA VAL A 104 10.09 39.80 1.40
C VAL A 104 9.63 38.52 2.08
N ALA A 105 9.78 37.37 1.41
CA ALA A 105 9.59 36.06 2.01
C ALA A 105 10.95 35.38 2.24
N ALA A 106 11.37 35.31 3.51
CA ALA A 106 12.67 34.80 3.90
C ALA A 106 12.57 33.38 4.47
N VAL A 107 13.21 32.43 3.78
CA VAL A 107 13.25 31.01 4.15
C VAL A 107 14.53 30.70 4.92
N GLY A 108 14.39 30.33 6.19
CA GLY A 108 15.50 30.08 7.10
C GLY A 108 15.30 28.88 8.02
N HIS A 109 16.03 28.90 9.14
CA HIS A 109 16.12 27.81 10.09
C HIS A 109 15.67 28.24 11.49
N ALA A 110 15.22 27.28 12.29
CA ALA A 110 15.16 27.45 13.74
C ALA A 110 16.57 27.27 14.34
N PRO A 111 16.98 28.04 15.37
CA PRO A 111 16.18 29.01 16.13
C PRO A 111 16.13 30.44 15.54
N PHE A 112 16.82 30.74 14.44
CA PHE A 112 16.88 32.10 13.88
C PHE A 112 15.50 32.72 13.62
N VAL A 113 14.61 32.02 12.91
CA VAL A 113 13.27 32.52 12.59
C VAL A 113 12.43 32.75 13.84
N ASP A 114 12.55 31.88 14.85
CA ASP A 114 11.86 32.02 16.14
C ASP A 114 12.34 33.27 16.89
N ASN A 115 13.66 33.46 16.94
CA ASN A 115 14.29 34.60 17.62
C ASN A 115 13.94 35.93 16.94
N LEU A 116 13.96 35.98 15.61
CA LEU A 116 13.62 37.18 14.85
C LEU A 116 12.14 37.53 14.99
N ALA A 117 11.24 36.55 14.87
CA ALA A 117 9.81 36.78 15.09
C ALA A 117 9.53 37.28 16.52
N THR A 118 10.19 36.68 17.51
CA THR A 118 10.10 37.12 18.92
C THR A 118 10.63 38.54 19.11
N ARG A 119 11.75 38.90 18.47
CA ARG A 119 12.33 40.25 18.53
C ARG A 119 11.41 41.32 17.94
N LEU A 120 10.70 41.00 16.85
CA LEU A 120 9.81 41.94 16.15
C LEU A 120 8.45 42.07 16.84
N LEU A 121 7.88 40.96 17.31
CA LEU A 121 6.51 40.90 17.85
C LEU A 121 6.45 40.98 19.39
N GLY A 122 7.57 40.69 20.07
CA GLY A 122 7.67 40.52 21.52
C GLY A 122 7.38 39.08 21.97
N GLN A 123 6.43 38.40 21.34
CA GLN A 123 6.14 36.98 21.53
C GLN A 123 5.64 36.36 20.22
N CYS A 124 6.02 35.12 19.94
CA CYS A 124 5.53 34.37 18.78
C CYS A 124 5.55 32.86 19.11
N PRO A 125 4.56 32.07 18.68
CA PRO A 125 4.67 30.61 18.75
C PRO A 125 5.91 30.11 18.00
N SER A 126 6.48 29.00 18.47
CA SER A 126 7.64 28.38 17.82
C SER A 126 7.30 27.89 16.42
N PHE A 127 8.22 28.05 15.48
CA PHE A 127 8.05 27.67 14.10
C PHE A 127 8.22 26.17 13.94
N GLY A 128 7.14 25.44 13.63
CA GLY A 128 7.24 24.07 13.09
C GLY A 128 7.85 24.06 11.69
N LYS A 129 8.31 22.90 11.21
CA LYS A 129 8.87 22.76 9.84
C LYS A 129 7.83 23.22 8.82
N GLY A 130 8.20 24.10 7.89
CA GLY A 130 7.28 24.66 6.88
C GLY A 130 6.37 25.80 7.36
N THR A 131 6.44 26.21 8.63
CA THR A 131 5.64 27.33 9.17
C THR A 131 5.98 28.63 8.46
N ALA A 132 4.95 29.44 8.17
CA ALA A 132 5.09 30.76 7.58
C ALA A 132 4.38 31.81 8.44
N VAL A 133 5.01 32.96 8.66
CA VAL A 133 4.49 34.06 9.50
C VAL A 133 4.73 35.38 8.81
N ALA A 134 3.66 36.12 8.51
CA ALA A 134 3.76 37.47 7.97
C ALA A 134 3.69 38.51 9.07
N ILE A 135 4.62 39.46 9.01
CA ILE A 135 4.81 40.55 9.95
C ILE A 135 4.83 41.85 9.15
N ASP A 136 3.92 42.75 9.45
CA ASP A 136 3.97 44.11 8.91
C ASP A 136 4.97 44.95 9.71
N LEU A 137 5.76 45.76 9.01
CA LEU A 137 6.87 46.57 9.54
C LEU A 137 6.57 48.06 9.38
N PRO A 138 5.63 48.64 10.16
CA PRO A 138 5.21 50.03 10.00
C PRO A 138 6.34 51.04 10.23
N ASP A 139 7.27 50.71 11.13
CA ASP A 139 8.42 51.54 11.51
C ASP A 139 9.75 51.02 10.90
N GLY A 140 9.67 50.17 9.86
CA GLY A 140 10.84 49.53 9.23
C GLY A 140 11.40 48.32 9.99
N ALA A 141 12.49 47.75 9.47
CA ALA A 141 13.06 46.48 9.95
C ALA A 141 13.60 46.54 11.39
N SER A 142 14.12 47.70 11.81
CA SER A 142 14.61 47.93 13.17
C SER A 142 13.50 48.20 14.20
N GLY A 143 12.27 48.45 13.73
CA GLY A 143 11.10 48.81 14.54
C GLY A 143 10.33 47.63 15.14
N ARG A 144 9.18 47.91 15.75
CA ARG A 144 8.27 46.87 16.26
C ARG A 144 7.35 46.41 15.12
N GLY A 145 7.25 45.10 14.92
CA GLY A 145 6.36 44.51 13.93
C GLY A 145 4.94 44.30 14.44
N VAL A 146 3.99 44.16 13.51
CA VAL A 146 2.61 43.77 13.77
C VAL A 146 2.35 42.42 13.09
N LEU A 147 1.86 41.44 13.84
CA LEU A 147 1.51 40.14 13.28
C LEU A 147 0.35 40.29 12.30
N ARG A 148 0.58 39.93 11.04
CA ARG A 148 -0.46 39.90 10.01
C ARG A 148 -1.17 38.56 10.00
N TRP A 149 -0.41 37.46 9.99
CA TRP A 149 -0.93 36.11 10.12
C TRP A 149 0.17 35.12 10.52
N TYR A 150 -0.25 34.01 11.14
CA TYR A 150 0.58 32.85 11.46
C TYR A 150 -0.07 31.61 10.84
N VAL A 151 0.66 30.89 10.00
CA VAL A 151 0.20 29.63 9.43
C VAL A 151 1.19 28.54 9.81
N ALA A 152 0.71 27.59 10.63
CA ALA A 152 1.48 26.42 11.00
C ALA A 152 1.89 25.62 9.74
N GLY A 153 3.09 25.04 9.77
CA GLY A 153 3.56 24.19 8.68
C GLY A 153 2.63 22.98 8.46
N PRO A 154 2.55 22.47 7.23
CA PRO A 154 1.65 21.37 6.92
C PRO A 154 2.07 20.09 7.65
N GLU A 155 1.08 19.30 8.05
CA GLU A 155 1.32 17.97 8.59
C GLU A 155 1.89 17.05 7.49
N VAL A 156 3.04 16.43 7.74
CA VAL A 156 3.74 15.60 6.75
C VAL A 156 3.35 14.13 6.85
N ALA A 157 2.86 13.70 8.01
CA ALA A 157 2.53 12.31 8.32
C ALA A 157 1.57 11.69 7.28
N SER A 158 0.53 12.42 6.87
CA SER A 158 -0.45 11.93 5.90
C SER A 158 0.14 11.67 4.50
N TRP A 159 1.26 12.32 4.14
CA TRP A 159 1.98 12.04 2.89
C TRP A 159 3.11 11.03 3.06
N GLU A 160 3.65 10.88 4.27
CA GLU A 160 4.59 9.81 4.61
C GLU A 160 3.91 8.44 4.54
N GLU A 161 2.71 8.32 5.11
CA GLU A 161 1.92 7.09 5.06
C GLU A 161 1.54 6.74 3.61
N LEU A 162 1.07 7.73 2.84
CA LEU A 162 0.86 7.53 1.39
C LEU A 162 2.12 7.07 0.66
N ALA A 163 3.27 7.68 0.95
CA ALA A 163 4.53 7.28 0.34
C ALA A 163 4.94 5.85 0.74
N SER A 164 4.63 5.42 1.97
CA SER A 164 4.84 4.05 2.42
C SER A 164 3.97 3.05 1.64
N VAL A 165 2.68 3.35 1.48
CA VAL A 165 1.76 2.56 0.65
C VAL A 165 2.19 2.54 -0.82
N GLU A 166 2.59 3.68 -1.40
CA GLU A 166 3.12 3.77 -2.77
C GLU A 166 4.33 2.83 -2.96
N ARG A 167 5.27 2.82 -2.01
CA ARG A 167 6.43 1.91 -2.03
C ARG A 167 6.01 0.44 -1.92
N ALA A 168 5.11 0.10 -1.01
CA ALA A 168 4.66 -1.27 -0.81
C ALA A 168 4.00 -1.85 -2.07
N VAL A 169 3.15 -1.05 -2.73
CA VAL A 169 2.50 -1.43 -4.01
C VAL A 169 3.52 -1.57 -5.13
N ALA A 170 4.47 -0.64 -5.24
CA ALA A 170 5.53 -0.70 -6.25
C ALA A 170 6.42 -1.95 -6.08
N LEU A 171 6.80 -2.27 -4.84
CA LEU A 171 7.56 -3.48 -4.51
C LEU A 171 6.76 -4.74 -4.85
N ALA A 172 5.49 -4.84 -4.46
CA ALA A 172 4.66 -5.99 -4.79
C ALA A 172 4.50 -6.21 -6.30
N ALA A 173 4.39 -5.13 -7.08
CA ALA A 173 4.34 -5.20 -8.54
C ALA A 173 5.68 -5.62 -9.18
N SER A 174 6.79 -5.19 -8.57
CA SER A 174 8.14 -5.63 -8.96
C SER A 174 8.37 -7.10 -8.65
N ASP A 175 8.01 -7.55 -7.44
CA ASP A 175 8.06 -8.96 -7.01
C ASP A 175 7.26 -9.84 -7.96
N LEU A 176 6.03 -9.43 -8.32
CA LEU A 176 5.21 -10.14 -9.30
C LEU A 176 5.90 -10.29 -10.65
N SER A 177 6.58 -9.24 -11.12
CA SER A 177 7.32 -9.30 -12.38
C SER A 177 8.49 -10.28 -12.30
N ALA A 178 9.25 -10.25 -11.20
CA ALA A 178 10.34 -11.18 -10.94
C ALA A 178 9.86 -12.63 -10.84
N HIS A 179 8.75 -12.89 -10.14
CA HIS A 179 8.15 -14.23 -10.08
C HIS A 179 7.67 -14.72 -11.44
N SER A 180 7.14 -13.83 -12.28
CA SER A 180 6.78 -14.19 -13.66
C SER A 180 8.00 -14.58 -14.48
N GLU A 181 9.11 -13.85 -14.35
CA GLU A 181 10.36 -14.16 -15.06
C GLU A 181 10.94 -15.50 -14.58
N ALA A 182 10.96 -15.73 -13.26
CA ALA A 182 11.41 -16.98 -12.67
C ALA A 182 10.57 -18.18 -13.14
N PHE A 183 9.24 -18.06 -13.15
CA PHE A 183 8.37 -19.09 -13.70
C PHE A 183 8.63 -19.36 -15.19
N LEU A 184 8.80 -18.31 -16.00
CA LEU A 184 9.08 -18.47 -17.43
C LEU A 184 10.46 -19.06 -17.73
N ALA A 185 11.42 -18.91 -16.83
CA ALA A 185 12.75 -19.50 -16.92
C ALA A 185 12.75 -20.99 -16.58
N LYS A 186 11.88 -21.44 -15.66
CA LYS A 186 11.77 -22.84 -15.23
C LYS A 186 10.29 -23.28 -15.08
N PRO A 187 9.53 -23.42 -16.19
CA PRO A 187 8.08 -23.63 -16.13
C PRO A 187 7.62 -25.00 -15.62
N GLU A 188 8.50 -25.99 -15.63
CA GLU A 188 8.28 -27.30 -15.03
C GLU A 188 8.17 -27.25 -13.50
N ASP A 189 8.69 -26.18 -12.89
CA ASP A 189 8.69 -26.00 -11.44
C ASP A 189 7.31 -25.50 -10.94
N ALA A 190 6.61 -26.34 -10.19
CA ALA A 190 5.32 -25.99 -9.59
C ALA A 190 5.45 -24.82 -8.58
N GLU A 191 6.61 -24.70 -7.92
CA GLU A 191 6.86 -23.61 -6.98
C GLU A 191 6.88 -22.24 -7.68
N GLY A 192 7.51 -22.18 -8.85
CA GLY A 192 7.56 -20.95 -9.66
C GLY A 192 6.17 -20.44 -10.01
N LEU A 193 5.27 -21.34 -10.44
CA LEU A 193 3.88 -20.97 -10.70
C LEU A 193 3.14 -20.54 -9.43
N ARG A 194 3.37 -21.23 -8.31
CA ARG A 194 2.76 -20.91 -7.02
C ARG A 194 3.12 -19.49 -6.59
N GLN A 195 4.40 -19.14 -6.61
CA GLN A 195 4.90 -17.80 -6.26
C GLN A 195 4.35 -16.72 -7.19
N PHE A 196 4.33 -16.98 -8.51
CA PHE A 196 3.72 -16.06 -9.48
C PHE A 196 2.23 -15.80 -9.17
N ARG A 197 1.45 -16.86 -8.92
CA ARG A 197 0.02 -16.74 -8.58
C ARG A 197 -0.23 -16.07 -7.23
N MET A 198 0.64 -16.31 -6.24
CA MET A 198 0.60 -15.57 -4.97
C MET A 198 0.87 -14.08 -5.19
N GLY A 199 1.88 -13.73 -6.00
CA GLY A 199 2.14 -12.34 -6.40
C GLY A 199 0.93 -11.69 -7.07
N LEU A 200 0.25 -12.39 -7.98
CA LEU A 200 -0.96 -11.88 -8.64
C LEU A 200 -2.06 -11.54 -7.62
N ARG A 201 -2.27 -12.43 -6.63
CA ARG A 201 -3.26 -12.22 -5.57
C ARG A 201 -2.86 -11.05 -4.68
N ARG A 202 -1.61 -11.01 -4.18
CA ARG A 202 -1.10 -9.92 -3.34
C ARG A 202 -1.31 -8.54 -3.96
N VAL A 203 -0.89 -8.36 -5.22
CA VAL A 203 -1.08 -7.06 -5.91
C VAL A 203 -2.56 -6.74 -6.05
N ARG A 204 -3.40 -7.72 -6.38
CA ARG A 204 -4.85 -7.52 -6.53
C ARG A 204 -5.49 -7.11 -5.19
N SER A 205 -5.15 -7.77 -4.09
CA SER A 205 -5.66 -7.46 -2.74
C SER A 205 -5.32 -6.03 -2.33
N LEU A 206 -4.09 -5.59 -2.58
CA LEU A 206 -3.69 -4.19 -2.35
C LEU A 206 -4.53 -3.21 -3.17
N LEU A 207 -4.79 -3.51 -4.45
CA LEU A 207 -5.60 -2.64 -5.31
C LEU A 207 -7.08 -2.61 -4.91
N GLN A 208 -7.65 -3.73 -4.47
CA GLN A 208 -9.02 -3.79 -3.94
C GLN A 208 -9.13 -2.98 -2.65
N PHE A 209 -8.17 -3.13 -1.73
CA PHE A 209 -8.09 -2.35 -0.51
C PHE A 209 -8.01 -0.83 -0.80
N LEU A 210 -7.16 -0.43 -1.74
CA LEU A 210 -6.92 0.99 -2.08
C LEU A 210 -7.95 1.60 -3.05
N ALA A 211 -8.88 0.81 -3.57
CA ALA A 211 -9.86 1.24 -4.58
C ALA A 211 -10.66 2.53 -4.21
N PRO A 212 -11.03 2.79 -2.94
CA PRO A 212 -11.72 4.03 -2.58
C PRO A 212 -10.87 5.28 -2.73
N TRP A 213 -9.53 5.18 -2.71
CA TRP A 213 -8.62 6.31 -2.76
C TRP A 213 -7.89 6.45 -4.10
N GLN A 214 -7.75 5.34 -4.83
CA GLN A 214 -7.11 5.31 -6.15
C GLN A 214 -8.01 5.86 -7.26
N THR A 215 -7.41 6.38 -8.32
CA THR A 215 -8.14 6.69 -9.56
C THR A 215 -8.78 5.44 -10.16
N LYS A 216 -10.08 5.51 -10.48
CA LYS A 216 -10.85 4.38 -11.04
C LYS A 216 -10.25 3.83 -12.34
N LYS A 217 -9.64 4.69 -13.17
CA LYS A 217 -9.06 4.32 -14.47
C LYS A 217 -7.82 3.44 -14.30
N GLN A 218 -6.90 3.80 -13.41
CA GLN A 218 -5.68 3.03 -13.17
C GLN A 218 -6.01 1.70 -12.49
N ASN A 219 -6.88 1.74 -11.48
CA ASN A 219 -7.32 0.57 -10.73
C ASN A 219 -7.92 -0.50 -11.66
N ARG A 220 -8.97 -0.15 -12.42
CA ARG A 220 -9.65 -1.10 -13.36
C ARG A 220 -8.71 -1.70 -14.39
N ARG A 221 -7.79 -0.90 -14.94
CA ARG A 221 -6.81 -1.38 -15.92
C ARG A 221 -5.87 -2.41 -15.29
N SER A 222 -5.42 -2.15 -14.07
CA SER A 222 -4.50 -3.02 -13.35
C SER A 222 -5.17 -4.33 -12.95
N GLU A 223 -6.38 -4.24 -12.37
CA GLU A 223 -7.20 -5.41 -12.02
C GLU A 223 -7.51 -6.30 -13.23
N HIS A 224 -7.78 -5.71 -14.38
CA HIS A 224 -8.06 -6.47 -15.60
C HIS A 224 -6.88 -7.37 -15.99
N VAL A 225 -5.66 -6.83 -16.03
CA VAL A 225 -4.45 -7.60 -16.35
C VAL A 225 -4.21 -8.71 -15.33
N LEU A 226 -4.37 -8.40 -14.04
CA LEU A 226 -4.20 -9.38 -12.95
C LEU A 226 -5.22 -10.52 -13.07
N LYS A 227 -6.50 -10.20 -13.33
CA LYS A 227 -7.57 -11.17 -13.48
C LYS A 227 -7.36 -12.08 -14.69
N GLU A 228 -6.96 -11.53 -15.84
CA GLU A 228 -6.66 -12.32 -17.04
C GLU A 228 -5.57 -13.37 -16.76
N LEU A 229 -4.47 -12.96 -16.10
CA LEU A 229 -3.37 -13.87 -15.76
C LEU A 229 -3.76 -14.89 -14.68
N GLN A 230 -4.58 -14.49 -13.70
CA GLN A 230 -5.11 -15.40 -12.68
C GLN A 230 -5.98 -16.50 -13.31
N VAL A 231 -6.84 -16.14 -14.26
CA VAL A 231 -7.69 -17.09 -14.99
C VAL A 231 -6.85 -17.98 -15.89
N ALA A 232 -5.95 -17.41 -16.69
CA ALA A 232 -5.11 -18.16 -17.62
C ALA A 232 -4.21 -19.20 -16.92
N SER A 233 -3.77 -18.93 -15.69
CA SER A 233 -2.92 -19.84 -14.92
C SER A 233 -3.68 -20.77 -13.96
N ALA A 234 -5.01 -20.69 -13.90
CA ALA A 234 -5.81 -21.41 -12.91
C ALA A 234 -5.74 -22.93 -13.09
N ARG A 235 -5.91 -23.41 -14.33
CA ARG A 235 -5.95 -24.85 -14.62
C ARG A 235 -4.59 -25.52 -14.38
N LEU A 236 -3.49 -24.85 -14.73
CA LEU A 236 -2.15 -25.37 -14.46
C LEU A 236 -1.91 -25.55 -12.95
N ARG A 237 -2.30 -24.58 -12.11
CA ARG A 237 -2.16 -24.72 -10.64
C ARG A 237 -3.08 -25.80 -10.08
N ALA A 238 -4.29 -25.95 -10.63
CA ALA A 238 -5.17 -27.04 -10.21
C ALA A 238 -4.56 -28.42 -10.52
N LEU A 239 -3.87 -28.56 -11.66
CA LEU A 239 -3.11 -29.76 -11.99
C LEU A 239 -1.92 -29.99 -11.06
N ASP A 240 -1.21 -28.94 -10.62
CA ASP A 240 -0.15 -29.08 -9.60
C ASP A 240 -0.70 -29.66 -8.29
N ILE A 241 -1.79 -29.07 -7.77
CA ILE A 241 -2.43 -29.52 -6.51
C ILE A 241 -2.97 -30.94 -6.64
N LEU A 242 -3.58 -31.29 -7.78
CA LEU A 242 -4.03 -32.65 -8.04
C LEU A 242 -2.86 -33.63 -8.11
N SER A 243 -1.73 -33.24 -8.69
CA SER A 243 -0.54 -34.10 -8.77
C SER A 243 0.03 -34.35 -7.38
N GLU A 244 0.14 -33.32 -6.54
CA GLU A 244 0.54 -33.44 -5.12
C GLU A 244 -0.39 -34.43 -4.37
N CYS A 245 -1.70 -34.37 -4.60
CA CYS A 245 -2.67 -35.32 -4.04
C CYS A 245 -2.48 -36.76 -4.55
N VAL A 246 -2.27 -36.92 -5.86
CA VAL A 246 -2.04 -38.25 -6.48
C VAL A 246 -0.77 -38.89 -5.93
N ASP A 247 0.31 -38.12 -5.80
CA ASP A 247 1.57 -38.61 -5.26
C ASP A 247 1.38 -39.09 -3.80
N GLY A 248 0.67 -38.32 -2.97
CA GLY A 248 0.34 -38.71 -1.60
C GLY A 248 -0.47 -40.02 -1.51
N LEU A 249 -1.37 -40.27 -2.47
CA LEU A 249 -2.15 -41.52 -2.52
C LEU A 249 -1.33 -42.73 -3.01
N VAL A 250 -0.32 -42.50 -3.84
CA VAL A 250 0.66 -43.55 -4.19
C VAL A 250 1.51 -43.89 -2.97
N GLU A 251 1.97 -42.88 -2.23
CA GLU A 251 2.76 -43.05 -1.00
C GLU A 251 1.99 -43.78 0.11
N SER A 252 0.69 -43.51 0.26
CA SER A 252 -0.17 -44.17 1.25
C SER A 252 -0.59 -45.60 0.85
N GLY A 253 -0.43 -45.97 -0.43
CA GLY A 253 -0.85 -47.25 -0.99
C GLY A 253 -2.32 -47.33 -1.40
N GLU A 254 -3.07 -46.23 -1.29
CA GLU A 254 -4.45 -46.14 -1.80
C GLU A 254 -4.51 -46.21 -3.33
N LEU A 255 -3.48 -45.67 -4.00
CA LEU A 255 -3.19 -45.95 -5.40
C LEU A 255 -2.11 -47.03 -5.48
N GLY A 256 -2.30 -48.00 -6.39
CA GLY A 256 -1.33 -49.06 -6.58
C GLY A 256 0.04 -48.53 -7.04
N GLU A 257 1.12 -49.16 -6.59
CA GLU A 257 2.51 -48.78 -6.90
C GLU A 257 2.81 -48.65 -8.41
N ASN A 258 2.04 -49.35 -9.25
CA ASN A 258 2.16 -49.31 -10.72
C ASN A 258 1.12 -48.40 -11.40
N SER A 259 0.46 -47.50 -10.64
CA SER A 259 -0.49 -46.55 -11.21
C SER A 259 0.18 -45.68 -12.28
N LEU A 260 -0.46 -45.57 -13.43
CA LEU A 260 -0.02 -44.68 -14.50
C LEU A 260 -0.57 -43.26 -14.34
N LEU A 261 -1.35 -43.00 -13.28
CA LEU A 261 -1.99 -41.71 -13.05
C LEU A 261 -0.98 -40.56 -12.85
N PRO A 262 0.12 -40.70 -12.07
CA PRO A 262 1.13 -39.65 -11.96
C PRO A 262 1.70 -39.23 -13.33
N MET A 263 1.99 -40.21 -14.18
CA MET A 263 2.47 -39.98 -15.55
C MET A 263 1.43 -39.25 -16.42
N ALA A 264 0.15 -39.61 -16.29
CA ALA A 264 -0.94 -38.96 -17.02
C ALA A 264 -1.13 -37.50 -16.55
N CYS A 265 -1.08 -37.24 -15.24
CA CYS A 265 -1.12 -35.89 -14.66
C CYS A 265 0.06 -35.04 -15.14
N ALA A 266 1.29 -35.57 -15.07
CA ALA A 266 2.49 -34.88 -15.55
C ALA A 266 2.40 -34.52 -17.04
N LYS A 267 1.86 -35.41 -17.88
CA LYS A 267 1.65 -35.15 -19.31
C LYS A 267 0.62 -34.06 -19.55
N GLU A 268 -0.52 -34.09 -18.86
CA GLU A 268 -1.55 -33.05 -18.99
C GLU A 268 -1.03 -31.69 -18.50
N ARG A 269 -0.33 -31.67 -17.36
CA ARG A 269 0.36 -30.49 -16.84
C ARG A 269 1.33 -29.90 -17.86
N ALA A 270 2.14 -30.72 -18.53
CA ALA A 270 3.07 -30.25 -19.55
C ALA A 270 2.37 -29.57 -20.74
N LEU A 271 1.21 -30.11 -21.17
CA LEU A 271 0.40 -29.51 -22.24
C LEU A 271 -0.21 -28.17 -21.83
N GLU A 272 -0.75 -28.10 -20.61
CA GLU A 272 -1.33 -26.86 -20.06
C GLU A 272 -0.24 -25.80 -19.86
N CYS A 273 0.93 -26.20 -19.35
CA CYS A 273 2.08 -25.34 -19.17
C CYS A 273 2.58 -24.76 -20.51
N ALA A 274 2.71 -25.59 -21.54
CA ALA A 274 3.07 -25.13 -22.88
C ALA A 274 2.08 -24.11 -23.45
N SER A 275 0.79 -24.30 -23.19
CA SER A 275 -0.28 -23.38 -23.60
C SER A 275 -0.15 -22.03 -22.87
N LEU A 276 0.00 -22.05 -21.54
CA LEU A 276 0.18 -20.85 -20.73
C LEU A 276 1.45 -20.07 -21.11
N ILE A 277 2.59 -20.74 -21.28
CA ILE A 277 3.84 -20.10 -21.71
C ILE A 277 3.66 -19.42 -23.07
N THR A 278 3.00 -20.11 -24.01
CA THR A 278 2.73 -19.56 -25.33
C THR A 278 1.93 -18.26 -25.21
N ASP A 279 0.90 -18.26 -24.36
CA ASP A 279 0.07 -17.07 -24.11
C ASP A 279 0.84 -15.95 -23.41
N MET A 280 1.62 -16.26 -22.38
CA MET A 280 2.43 -15.27 -21.65
C MET A 280 3.54 -14.65 -22.51
N ARG A 281 4.12 -15.42 -23.43
CA ARG A 281 5.14 -14.95 -24.39
C ARG A 281 4.56 -14.14 -25.54
N LYS A 282 3.24 -14.16 -25.77
CA LYS A 282 2.61 -13.25 -26.73
C LYS A 282 2.92 -11.81 -26.32
N ARG A 283 3.29 -10.98 -27.30
CA ARG A 283 3.70 -9.59 -27.10
C ARG A 283 2.72 -8.77 -26.24
N HIS A 284 1.42 -9.05 -26.30
CA HIS A 284 0.41 -8.38 -25.49
C HIS A 284 0.56 -8.70 -23.99
N ALA A 285 0.67 -9.97 -23.62
CA ALA A 285 0.75 -10.41 -22.23
C ALA A 285 2.07 -9.95 -21.56
N ALA A 286 3.20 -10.14 -22.24
CA ALA A 286 4.51 -9.68 -21.75
C ALA A 286 4.55 -8.15 -21.55
N LYS A 287 3.98 -7.38 -22.50
CA LYS A 287 3.83 -5.93 -22.32
C LYS A 287 2.86 -5.58 -21.19
N GLY A 288 1.87 -6.41 -20.92
CA GLY A 288 0.88 -6.25 -19.85
C GLY A 288 1.55 -6.16 -18.47
N LEU A 289 2.37 -7.14 -18.10
CA LEU A 289 3.07 -7.17 -16.81
C LEU A 289 4.08 -6.02 -16.66
N GLY A 290 4.93 -5.80 -17.67
CA GLY A 290 5.89 -4.69 -17.61
C GLY A 290 5.21 -3.31 -17.56
N LYS A 291 4.04 -3.16 -18.20
CA LYS A 291 3.22 -1.94 -18.10
C LYS A 291 2.58 -1.82 -16.73
N LEU A 292 2.06 -2.92 -16.16
CA LEU A 292 1.48 -2.95 -14.82
C LEU A 292 2.51 -2.50 -13.78
N ALA A 293 3.73 -3.05 -13.80
CA ALA A 293 4.78 -2.66 -12.86
C ALA A 293 5.14 -1.17 -12.94
N ARG A 294 5.29 -0.62 -14.16
CA ARG A 294 5.54 0.82 -14.36
C ARG A 294 4.36 1.70 -13.94
N ASP A 295 3.13 1.25 -14.17
CA ASP A 295 1.92 1.97 -13.80
C ASP A 295 1.77 2.02 -12.26
N LEU A 296 2.03 0.91 -11.59
CA LEU A 296 1.93 0.80 -10.13
C LEU A 296 3.13 1.41 -9.39
N ALA A 297 4.28 1.58 -10.04
CA ALA A 297 5.39 2.40 -9.52
C ALA A 297 5.00 3.89 -9.35
N HIS A 298 3.96 4.33 -10.06
CA HIS A 298 3.42 5.69 -9.97
C HIS A 298 1.91 5.62 -9.71
N LEU A 299 1.55 5.19 -8.51
CA LEU A 299 0.17 5.07 -8.08
C LEU A 299 -0.55 6.43 -8.18
N SER A 300 -1.70 6.45 -8.83
CA SER A 300 -2.49 7.65 -9.09
C SER A 300 -3.66 7.74 -8.13
N TRP A 301 -3.60 8.71 -7.22
CA TRP A 301 -4.64 8.99 -6.22
C TRP A 301 -5.74 9.90 -6.76
N LYS A 302 -6.94 9.83 -6.16
CA LYS A 302 -8.01 10.82 -6.39
C LYS A 302 -7.55 12.21 -5.92
N SER A 303 -8.08 13.28 -6.54
CA SER A 303 -7.70 14.67 -6.23
C SER A 303 -7.73 15.00 -4.74
N LYS A 304 -8.83 14.66 -4.05
CA LYS A 304 -8.96 14.87 -2.59
C LYS A 304 -7.84 14.22 -1.78
N VAL A 305 -7.38 13.03 -2.18
CA VAL A 305 -6.30 12.29 -1.51
C VAL A 305 -4.96 12.93 -1.81
N ALA A 306 -4.71 13.31 -3.06
CA ALA A 306 -3.49 14.03 -3.43
C ALA A 306 -3.35 15.36 -2.68
N GLU A 307 -4.48 16.05 -2.45
CA GLU A 307 -4.55 17.34 -1.75
C GLU A 307 -4.46 17.25 -0.23
N ARG A 308 -4.86 16.15 0.41
CA ARG A 308 -4.93 16.09 1.89
C ARG A 308 -4.05 15.01 2.52
N GLY A 309 -3.52 14.11 1.71
CA GLY A 309 -2.89 12.88 2.20
C GLY A 309 -3.91 11.83 2.69
N LEU A 310 -3.39 10.77 3.29
CA LEU A 310 -4.15 9.81 4.11
C LEU A 310 -3.32 9.48 5.35
N THR A 311 -3.97 9.49 6.50
CA THR A 311 -3.34 9.15 7.78
C THR A 311 -3.33 7.64 7.99
N SER A 312 -2.51 7.15 8.92
CA SER A 312 -2.55 5.73 9.33
C SER A 312 -3.94 5.34 9.86
N GLU A 313 -4.67 6.27 10.48
CA GLU A 313 -6.04 6.05 10.95
C GLU A 313 -7.03 5.82 9.81
N ASP A 314 -6.90 6.55 8.68
CA ASP A 314 -7.73 6.32 7.49
C ASP A 314 -7.56 4.88 6.97
N PHE A 315 -6.34 4.35 7.00
CA PHE A 315 -6.05 2.97 6.58
C PHE A 315 -6.53 1.94 7.60
N ARG A 316 -6.30 2.19 8.89
CA ARG A 316 -6.73 1.28 9.99
C ARG A 316 -8.24 1.16 10.06
N ALA A 317 -8.96 2.28 10.06
CA ALA A 317 -10.42 2.28 10.11
C ALA A 317 -11.03 1.47 8.96
N ARG A 318 -10.47 1.60 7.75
CA ARG A 318 -10.89 0.79 6.61
C ARG A 318 -10.55 -0.69 6.77
N PHE A 319 -9.34 -1.00 7.24
CA PHE A 319 -8.94 -2.39 7.48
C PHE A 319 -9.87 -3.06 8.50
N ASP A 320 -10.20 -2.36 9.59
CA ASP A 320 -11.09 -2.86 10.63
C ASP A 320 -12.52 -3.08 10.10
N GLU A 321 -13.03 -2.15 9.29
CA GLU A 321 -14.32 -2.31 8.61
C GLU A 321 -14.35 -3.58 7.77
N GLN A 322 -13.36 -3.77 6.90
CA GLN A 322 -13.28 -4.97 6.06
C GLN A 322 -13.01 -6.25 6.85
N PHE A 323 -12.25 -6.16 7.94
CA PHE A 323 -12.01 -7.30 8.82
C PHE A 323 -13.30 -7.76 9.48
N ASN A 324 -14.08 -6.82 10.02
CA ASN A 324 -15.35 -7.14 10.67
C ASN A 324 -16.34 -7.76 9.67
N GLU A 325 -16.41 -7.25 8.43
CA GLU A 325 -17.21 -7.86 7.36
C GLU A 325 -16.79 -9.32 7.12
N VAL A 326 -15.48 -9.58 7.01
CA VAL A 326 -14.96 -10.95 6.80
C VAL A 326 -15.18 -11.85 8.01
N ASP A 327 -15.00 -11.34 9.23
CA ASP A 327 -15.20 -12.10 10.47
C ASP A 327 -16.68 -12.46 10.65
N GLU A 328 -17.60 -11.54 10.33
CA GLU A 328 -19.05 -11.81 10.30
C GLU A 328 -19.41 -12.87 9.24
N ASP A 329 -18.85 -12.79 8.03
CA ASP A 329 -19.08 -13.79 6.97
C ASP A 329 -18.53 -15.18 7.35
N LEU A 330 -17.46 -15.22 8.15
CA LEU A 330 -16.92 -16.44 8.72
C LEU A 330 -17.82 -16.97 9.85
N PHE A 331 -18.36 -16.08 10.68
CA PHE A 331 -19.28 -16.39 11.78
C PHE A 331 -20.67 -16.79 11.26
N GLY A 332 -20.80 -18.06 10.86
CA GLY A 332 -22.04 -18.60 10.28
C GLY A 332 -21.88 -19.11 8.85
N LEU A 333 -20.64 -19.23 8.37
CA LEU A 333 -20.31 -19.84 7.10
C LEU A 333 -20.87 -21.28 7.00
N ASP A 334 -21.78 -21.53 6.04
CA ASP A 334 -22.19 -22.89 5.72
C ASP A 334 -21.06 -23.63 5.01
N LEU A 335 -20.33 -24.45 5.77
CA LEU A 335 -19.20 -25.21 5.25
C LEU A 335 -19.58 -26.19 4.14
N ARG A 336 -20.87 -26.50 3.92
CA ARG A 336 -21.33 -27.37 2.83
C ARG A 336 -21.51 -26.62 1.51
N ASP A 337 -21.65 -25.30 1.57
CA ASP A 337 -21.69 -24.44 0.39
C ASP A 337 -20.27 -24.24 -0.17
N GLY A 338 -20.05 -24.71 -1.40
CA GLY A 338 -18.80 -24.59 -2.13
C GLY A 338 -18.39 -23.15 -2.37
N ASP A 339 -19.35 -22.35 -2.81
CA ASP A 339 -19.14 -20.98 -3.26
C ASP A 339 -18.94 -20.06 -2.06
N ALA A 340 -19.72 -20.26 -0.98
CA ALA A 340 -19.56 -19.49 0.25
C ALA A 340 -18.17 -19.71 0.87
N VAL A 341 -17.71 -20.96 0.99
CA VAL A 341 -16.36 -21.29 1.50
C VAL A 341 -15.27 -20.66 0.63
N TYR A 342 -15.43 -20.71 -0.69
CA TYR A 342 -14.48 -20.10 -1.61
C TYR A 342 -14.39 -18.58 -1.43
N VAL A 343 -15.54 -17.91 -1.28
CA VAL A 343 -15.61 -16.45 -1.06
C VAL A 343 -14.98 -16.08 0.28
N ALA A 344 -15.39 -16.72 1.37
CA ALA A 344 -14.85 -16.45 2.70
C ALA A 344 -13.33 -16.64 2.77
N ARG A 345 -12.82 -17.74 2.18
CA ARG A 345 -11.37 -17.97 2.07
C ARG A 345 -10.68 -16.89 1.26
N ARG A 346 -11.25 -16.49 0.11
CA ARG A 346 -10.69 -15.43 -0.74
C ARG A 346 -10.54 -14.16 0.08
N ASP A 347 -11.59 -13.75 0.77
CA ASP A 347 -11.64 -12.46 1.48
C ASP A 347 -10.72 -12.46 2.70
N ALA A 348 -10.66 -13.54 3.47
CA ALA A 348 -9.67 -13.74 4.54
C ALA A 348 -8.22 -13.65 3.99
N LYS A 349 -7.95 -14.29 2.84
CA LYS A 349 -6.62 -14.22 2.22
C LYS A 349 -6.29 -12.83 1.68
N GLU A 350 -7.26 -12.12 1.12
CA GLU A 350 -7.08 -10.75 0.65
C GLU A 350 -6.69 -9.83 1.81
N MET A 351 -7.38 -9.93 2.95
CA MET A 351 -7.07 -9.18 4.18
C MET A 351 -5.69 -9.52 4.74
N HIS A 352 -5.33 -10.81 4.78
CA HIS A 352 -3.99 -11.25 5.20
C HIS A 352 -2.88 -10.61 4.35
N TYR A 353 -3.01 -10.61 3.02
CA TYR A 353 -2.01 -9.98 2.14
C TYR A 353 -1.91 -8.46 2.33
N VAL A 354 -3.03 -7.79 2.62
CA VAL A 354 -3.04 -6.36 2.91
C VAL A 354 -2.26 -6.09 4.21
N ALA A 355 -2.52 -6.85 5.27
CA ALA A 355 -1.81 -6.71 6.53
C ALA A 355 -0.31 -7.04 6.41
N GLU A 356 0.04 -8.12 5.68
CA GLU A 356 1.43 -8.52 5.40
C GLU A 356 2.22 -7.37 4.75
N ARG A 357 1.61 -6.68 3.77
CA ARG A 357 2.31 -5.68 2.95
C ARG A 357 2.18 -4.24 3.44
N LEU A 358 1.13 -3.91 4.19
CA LEU A 358 0.90 -2.57 4.73
C LEU A 358 1.11 -2.49 6.26
N GLY A 359 1.82 -3.47 6.84
CA GLY A 359 2.06 -3.55 8.28
C GLY A 359 2.71 -2.30 8.89
N GLU A 360 3.57 -1.60 8.14
CA GLU A 360 4.19 -0.32 8.57
C GLU A 360 3.12 0.74 8.92
N VAL A 361 2.04 0.79 8.13
CA VAL A 361 0.96 1.78 8.27
C VAL A 361 -0.12 1.27 9.22
N LEU A 362 -0.48 0.00 9.12
CA LEU A 362 -1.56 -0.62 9.88
C LEU A 362 -1.21 -0.86 11.35
N GLY A 363 0.07 -1.06 11.68
CA GLY A 363 0.55 -1.29 13.04
C GLY A 363 0.41 -2.75 13.51
N ALA A 364 0.97 -3.04 14.68
CA ALA A 364 1.13 -4.40 15.20
C ALA A 364 -0.19 -5.11 15.52
N ASP A 365 -1.21 -4.41 16.02
CA ASP A 365 -2.50 -5.03 16.37
C ASP A 365 -3.16 -5.72 15.16
N ARG A 366 -3.07 -5.10 13.98
CA ARG A 366 -3.65 -5.66 12.75
C ARG A 366 -2.80 -6.80 12.17
N ALA A 367 -1.53 -6.91 12.57
CA ALA A 367 -0.73 -8.08 12.27
C ALA A 367 -1.25 -9.31 13.04
N GLN A 368 -1.68 -9.16 14.29
CA GLN A 368 -2.31 -10.25 15.05
C GLN A 368 -3.65 -10.68 14.43
N MET A 369 -4.48 -9.72 14.00
CA MET A 369 -5.71 -10.01 13.24
C MET A 369 -5.43 -10.79 11.94
N SER A 370 -4.31 -10.48 11.28
CA SER A 370 -3.85 -11.19 10.09
C SER A 370 -3.43 -12.64 10.36
N GLU A 371 -2.83 -12.93 11.52
CA GLU A 371 -2.47 -14.29 11.92
C GLU A 371 -3.72 -15.17 12.08
N TYR A 372 -4.74 -14.64 12.77
CA TYR A 372 -6.05 -15.30 12.88
C TYR A 372 -6.67 -15.62 11.50
N LEU A 373 -6.68 -14.65 10.58
CA LEU A 373 -7.19 -14.88 9.22
C LEU A 373 -6.33 -15.88 8.44
N ASP A 374 -5.02 -15.93 8.66
CA ASP A 374 -4.15 -16.89 8.01
C ASP A 374 -4.42 -18.33 8.48
N GLU A 375 -4.69 -18.51 9.77
CA GLU A 375 -5.09 -19.80 10.34
C GLU A 375 -6.40 -20.29 9.71
N ILE A 376 -7.45 -19.47 9.72
CA ILE A 376 -8.76 -19.84 9.16
C ILE A 376 -8.67 -20.11 7.66
N GLN A 377 -8.01 -19.24 6.89
CA GLN A 377 -7.91 -19.47 5.44
C GLN A 377 -7.13 -20.73 5.09
N MET A 378 -6.18 -21.19 5.93
CA MET A 378 -5.47 -22.45 5.72
C MET A 378 -6.44 -23.64 5.83
N GLU A 379 -7.31 -23.65 6.85
CA GLU A 379 -8.31 -24.70 7.03
C GLU A 379 -9.34 -24.71 5.89
N LEU A 380 -9.88 -23.53 5.53
CA LEU A 380 -10.77 -23.40 4.37
C LEU A 380 -10.06 -23.73 3.04
N GLY A 381 -8.74 -23.54 2.99
CA GLY A 381 -7.87 -23.89 1.88
C GLY A 381 -7.88 -25.39 1.60
N ALA A 382 -7.67 -26.21 2.63
CA ALA A 382 -7.71 -27.66 2.51
C ALA A 382 -9.07 -28.17 2.00
N LEU A 383 -10.17 -27.59 2.52
CA LEU A 383 -11.52 -27.91 2.06
C LEU A 383 -11.75 -27.52 0.59
N SER A 384 -11.30 -26.32 0.20
CA SER A 384 -11.40 -25.82 -1.18
C SER A 384 -10.57 -26.65 -2.17
N ASP A 385 -9.37 -27.05 -1.77
CA ASP A 385 -8.47 -27.87 -2.58
C ASP A 385 -9.04 -29.28 -2.76
N ALA A 386 -9.58 -29.91 -1.71
CA ALA A 386 -10.21 -31.23 -1.81
C ALA A 386 -11.43 -31.24 -2.75
N ARG A 387 -12.29 -30.21 -2.66
CA ARG A 387 -13.41 -30.01 -3.60
C ARG A 387 -12.93 -29.86 -5.05
N SER A 388 -11.90 -29.04 -5.24
CA SER A 388 -11.33 -28.76 -6.56
C SER A 388 -10.68 -30.02 -7.17
N ASN A 389 -9.96 -30.79 -6.36
CA ASN A 389 -9.33 -32.05 -6.77
C ASN A 389 -10.38 -33.09 -7.17
N LYS A 390 -11.43 -33.26 -6.36
CA LYS A 390 -12.56 -34.14 -6.70
C LYS A 390 -13.16 -33.76 -8.05
N GLN A 391 -13.53 -32.50 -8.24
CA GLN A 391 -14.12 -32.02 -9.48
C GLN A 391 -13.17 -32.22 -10.66
N LEU A 392 -11.88 -31.87 -10.51
CA LEU A 392 -10.90 -32.01 -11.57
C LEU A 392 -10.65 -33.48 -11.93
N ALA A 393 -10.64 -34.39 -10.95
CA ALA A 393 -10.51 -35.83 -11.19
C ALA A 393 -11.70 -36.37 -12.00
N GLU A 394 -12.94 -35.97 -11.66
CA GLU A 394 -14.15 -36.31 -12.40
C GLU A 394 -14.16 -35.74 -13.84
N GLU A 395 -13.66 -34.52 -14.02
CA GLU A 395 -13.46 -33.91 -15.33
C GLU A 395 -12.42 -34.67 -16.16
N CYS A 396 -11.25 -34.97 -15.58
CA CYS A 396 -10.18 -35.72 -16.23
C CYS A 396 -10.65 -37.12 -16.64
N ALA A 397 -11.47 -37.80 -15.83
CA ALA A 397 -11.98 -39.14 -16.14
C ALA A 397 -12.81 -39.17 -17.45
N LYS A 398 -13.47 -38.05 -17.78
CA LYS A 398 -14.24 -37.90 -19.02
C LYS A 398 -13.33 -37.68 -20.24
N SER A 399 -12.12 -37.18 -20.05
CA SER A 399 -11.17 -36.92 -21.14
C SER A 399 -10.62 -38.22 -21.76
N PRO A 400 -10.48 -38.29 -23.10
CA PRO A 400 -9.80 -39.40 -23.76
C PRO A 400 -8.33 -39.57 -23.33
N ARG A 401 -7.69 -38.50 -22.85
CA ARG A 401 -6.28 -38.49 -22.44
C ARG A 401 -6.02 -39.33 -21.19
N PHE A 402 -7.04 -39.52 -20.35
CA PHE A 402 -6.97 -40.28 -19.10
C PHE A 402 -7.65 -41.66 -19.20
N ARG A 403 -7.98 -42.14 -20.42
CA ARG A 403 -8.74 -43.38 -20.61
C ARG A 403 -8.14 -44.59 -19.87
N GLY A 404 -6.82 -44.70 -19.84
CA GLY A 404 -6.09 -45.81 -19.20
C GLY A 404 -6.03 -45.75 -17.66
N VAL A 405 -6.41 -44.62 -17.05
CA VAL A 405 -6.27 -44.36 -15.61
C VAL A 405 -7.60 -43.89 -14.98
N ARG A 406 -8.72 -44.20 -15.63
CA ARG A 406 -10.06 -43.79 -15.15
C ARG A 406 -10.43 -44.39 -13.80
N ALA A 407 -10.01 -45.64 -13.55
CA ALA A 407 -10.25 -46.30 -12.27
C ALA A 407 -9.52 -45.56 -11.14
N ASP A 408 -8.24 -45.24 -11.34
CA ASP A 408 -7.40 -44.50 -10.40
C ASP A 408 -7.97 -43.10 -10.13
N LEU A 409 -8.45 -42.38 -11.16
CA LEU A 409 -9.16 -41.10 -10.97
C LEU A 409 -10.45 -41.25 -10.13
N GLY A 410 -11.12 -42.39 -10.22
CA GLY A 410 -12.27 -42.72 -9.37
C GLY A 410 -11.88 -43.05 -7.93
N VAL A 411 -10.65 -43.49 -7.67
CA VAL A 411 -10.10 -43.59 -6.31
C VAL A 411 -9.86 -42.19 -5.77
N VAL A 412 -9.16 -41.33 -6.51
CA VAL A 412 -8.89 -39.93 -6.12
C VAL A 412 -10.18 -39.18 -5.82
N ALA A 413 -11.19 -39.26 -6.69
CA ALA A 413 -12.46 -38.55 -6.47
C ALA A 413 -13.22 -39.02 -5.22
N ARG A 414 -13.11 -40.31 -4.86
CA ARG A 414 -13.72 -40.85 -3.63
C ARG A 414 -12.95 -40.42 -2.40
N ASP A 415 -11.62 -40.58 -2.41
CA ASP A 415 -10.75 -40.12 -1.33
C ASP A 415 -10.97 -38.64 -1.03
N GLN A 416 -10.95 -37.77 -2.05
CA GLN A 416 -11.15 -36.34 -1.86
C GLN A 416 -12.58 -36.01 -1.39
N ALA A 417 -13.58 -36.83 -1.70
CA ALA A 417 -14.93 -36.68 -1.14
C ALA A 417 -14.95 -37.04 0.37
N GLU A 418 -14.21 -38.06 0.78
CA GLU A 418 -14.04 -38.44 2.19
C GLU A 418 -13.29 -37.35 2.96
N VAL A 419 -12.23 -36.77 2.39
CA VAL A 419 -11.52 -35.62 2.96
C VAL A 419 -12.44 -34.42 3.17
N VAL A 420 -13.28 -34.09 2.17
CA VAL A 420 -14.29 -33.02 2.32
C VAL A 420 -15.22 -33.31 3.50
N SER A 421 -15.78 -34.53 3.58
CA SER A 421 -16.65 -34.92 4.71
C SER A 421 -15.92 -34.85 6.06
N ALA A 422 -14.67 -35.33 6.12
CA ALA A 422 -13.88 -35.32 7.35
C ALA A 422 -13.56 -33.91 7.84
N ILE A 423 -13.17 -33.00 6.94
CA ILE A 423 -12.89 -31.60 7.28
C ILE A 423 -14.18 -30.90 7.73
N THR A 424 -15.27 -31.02 6.97
CA THR A 424 -16.56 -30.42 7.34
C THR A 424 -17.02 -30.87 8.73
N SER A 425 -17.03 -32.19 9.01
CA SER A 425 -17.41 -32.69 10.32
C SER A 425 -16.41 -32.34 11.45
N GLY A 426 -15.13 -32.18 11.13
CA GLY A 426 -14.11 -31.74 12.08
C GLY A 426 -14.31 -30.30 12.52
N LEU A 427 -14.57 -29.41 11.55
CA LEU A 427 -14.82 -27.99 11.79
C LEU A 427 -16.14 -27.75 12.52
N GLU A 428 -17.23 -28.43 12.13
CA GLU A 428 -18.54 -28.34 12.80
C GLU A 428 -18.47 -28.73 14.28
N ARG A 429 -17.65 -29.75 14.63
CA ARG A 429 -17.44 -30.14 16.04
C ARG A 429 -16.71 -29.06 16.85
N ARG A 430 -15.67 -28.44 16.27
CA ARG A 430 -14.93 -27.35 16.94
C ARG A 430 -15.80 -26.12 17.15
N GLU A 431 -16.65 -25.79 16.20
CA GLU A 431 -17.61 -24.68 16.34
C GLU A 431 -18.64 -24.97 17.45
N ALA A 432 -19.13 -26.21 17.55
CA ALA A 432 -20.04 -26.62 18.62
C ALA A 432 -19.37 -26.56 20.01
N ASP A 433 -18.10 -26.93 20.13
CA ASP A 433 -17.33 -26.89 21.38
C ASP A 433 -16.92 -25.45 21.79
N ALA A 434 -16.81 -24.53 20.83
CA ALA A 434 -16.47 -23.12 21.06
C ALA A 434 -17.67 -22.24 21.47
N ARG A 435 -18.91 -22.73 21.32
CA ARG A 435 -20.09 -22.02 21.81
C ARG A 435 -20.13 -22.10 23.34
N PRO A 436 -20.18 -20.96 24.07
CA PRO A 436 -20.37 -21.02 25.51
C PRO A 436 -21.73 -21.68 25.79
N VAL A 437 -21.72 -22.73 26.62
CA VAL A 437 -22.94 -23.33 27.16
C VAL A 437 -23.73 -22.19 27.81
N SER A 438 -24.81 -21.75 27.18
CA SER A 438 -25.76 -20.83 27.79
C SER A 438 -26.26 -21.52 29.05
N GLY A 439 -25.80 -21.04 30.21
CA GLY A 439 -26.17 -21.59 31.50
C GLY A 439 -27.69 -21.56 31.63
N ASP A 440 -28.27 -22.73 31.89
CA ASP A 440 -29.59 -22.84 32.48
C ASP A 440 -29.60 -21.95 33.74
N ALA A 441 -30.39 -20.88 33.70
CA ALA A 441 -30.75 -20.16 34.90
C ALA A 441 -31.62 -21.11 35.74
N PRO A 442 -31.31 -21.32 37.04
CA PRO A 442 -32.14 -22.17 37.87
C PRO A 442 -33.53 -21.51 38.00
N GLU A 443 -34.57 -22.30 37.73
CA GLU A 443 -35.95 -21.95 38.04
C GLU A 443 -36.03 -21.51 39.50
N GLY A 444 -36.50 -20.28 39.72
CA GLY A 444 -36.77 -19.77 41.05
C GLY A 444 -37.91 -20.55 41.69
N GLU A 445 -37.59 -21.32 42.73
CA GLU A 445 -38.55 -21.87 43.67
C GLU A 445 -39.28 -20.76 44.42
N GLU A 446 -40.59 -20.96 44.56
CA GLU A 446 -41.51 -20.18 45.37
C GLU A 446 -41.07 -20.07 46.84
N GLY A 447 -41.26 -18.90 47.43
CA GLY A 447 -41.10 -18.62 48.86
C GLY A 447 -41.54 -17.22 49.25
#